data_AF-A0A317CX94-F1
#
_entry.id   AF-A0A317CX94-F1
#
_cell.length_a   1.000
_cell.length_b   1.000
_cell.length_c   1.000
_cell.angle_alpha   90.00
_cell.angle_beta   90.00
_cell.angle_gamma   90.00
#
_symmetry.space_group_name_H-M   'P 1'
#
loop_
_entity.id
_entity.type
_entity.pdbx_description
1 polymer ?
#
loop_
_entity_poly.entity_id
_entity_poly.type
_entity_poly.pdbx_seq_one_letter_code
_entity_poly.pdbx_strand_id
1 'polypeptide(L)'
;MLGVAHRELLSVVQAYRFALDLTPGQERAVLAHAGAARVAHNWALARVKAVMDQRAAERTYGIDEADLTPTQGWSLPALRRAWNQAKVNVAPWWAECSKESFNTGLDALARGLKNWSDSRSSKRAGRRVGFPGFKSRRRSTPSVRFTTGAIR
;
A
#
# COMPACT_ATOMS: atom_id res chain seq x y z
N MET A 1 -44.00 30.05 -19.57
CA MET A 1 -42.62 29.55 -19.61
C MET A 1 -42.10 29.51 -18.17
N LEU A 2 -42.42 28.46 -17.41
CA LEU A 2 -42.06 28.32 -15.99
C LEU A 2 -40.75 27.54 -15.89
N GLY A 3 -39.71 28.18 -15.36
CA GLY A 3 -38.40 27.58 -15.10
C GLY A 3 -38.49 26.59 -13.95
N VAL A 4 -38.12 25.33 -14.23
CA VAL A 4 -37.97 24.30 -13.21
C VAL A 4 -36.66 24.56 -12.47
N ALA A 5 -36.78 24.96 -11.20
CA ALA A 5 -35.65 25.09 -10.28
C ALA A 5 -34.98 23.73 -10.08
N HIS A 6 -33.69 23.66 -10.41
CA HIS A 6 -32.85 22.49 -10.18
C HIS A 6 -32.70 22.31 -8.66
N ARG A 7 -33.42 21.35 -8.07
CA ARG A 7 -33.28 21.02 -6.65
C ARG A 7 -31.95 20.29 -6.47
N GLU A 8 -30.98 20.97 -5.89
CA GLU A 8 -29.70 20.40 -5.47
C GLU A 8 -29.98 19.32 -4.38
N LEU A 9 -29.90 18.05 -4.74
CA LEU A 9 -30.01 16.96 -3.78
C LEU A 9 -28.74 16.95 -2.94
N LEU A 10 -28.82 17.56 -1.75
CA LEU A 10 -27.78 17.45 -0.72
C LEU A 10 -27.64 15.97 -0.34
N SER A 11 -26.60 15.31 -0.85
CA SER A 11 -26.23 13.96 -0.44
C SER A 11 -25.38 14.04 0.83
N VAL A 12 -25.77 13.31 1.87
CA VAL A 12 -24.99 13.20 3.11
C VAL A 12 -24.14 11.94 3.02
N VAL A 13 -22.82 12.09 3.08
CA VAL A 13 -21.89 10.96 3.21
C VAL A 13 -21.83 10.54 4.67
N GLN A 14 -22.21 9.30 4.96
CA GLN A 14 -22.15 8.72 6.30
C GLN A 14 -21.09 7.62 6.35
N ALA A 15 -20.41 7.50 7.49
CA ALA A 15 -19.45 6.44 7.76
C ALA A 15 -19.82 5.77 9.09
N TYR A 16 -19.74 4.44 9.12
CA TYR A 16 -20.08 3.64 10.28
C TYR A 16 -18.90 2.78 10.71
N ARG A 17 -18.81 2.51 12.02
CA ARG A 17 -17.83 1.59 12.60
C ARG A 17 -18.58 0.52 13.38
N PHE A 18 -18.37 -0.73 13.00
CA PHE A 18 -19.00 -1.89 13.62
C PHE A 18 -17.94 -2.82 14.21
N ALA A 19 -18.28 -3.48 15.32
CA ALA A 19 -17.62 -4.71 15.71
C ALA A 19 -18.29 -5.86 14.95
N LEU A 20 -17.49 -6.69 14.29
CA LEU A 20 -17.99 -7.83 13.54
C LEU A 20 -18.07 -9.05 14.48
N ASP A 21 -19.23 -9.70 14.53
CA ASP A 21 -19.41 -10.98 15.21
C ASP A 21 -19.06 -12.11 14.24
N LEU A 22 -17.77 -12.38 14.10
CA LEU A 22 -17.25 -13.34 13.13
C LEU A 22 -17.21 -14.75 13.71
N THR A 23 -17.66 -15.71 12.92
CA THR A 23 -17.33 -17.12 13.18
C THR A 23 -15.81 -17.36 13.12
N PRO A 24 -15.29 -18.41 13.76
CA PRO A 24 -13.85 -18.72 13.69
C PRO A 24 -13.32 -18.88 12.24
N GLY A 25 -14.15 -19.35 11.31
CA GLY A 25 -13.81 -19.44 9.90
C GLY A 25 -13.65 -18.07 9.24
N GLN A 26 -14.59 -17.16 9.49
CA GLN A 26 -14.54 -15.80 8.96
C GLN A 26 -13.41 -14.99 9.57
N GLU A 27 -13.12 -15.17 10.86
CA GLU A 27 -11.97 -14.52 11.51
C GLU A 27 -10.66 -14.91 10.81
N ARG A 28 -10.45 -16.21 10.55
CA ARG A 28 -9.29 -16.69 9.79
C ARG A 28 -9.21 -16.08 8.40
N ALA A 29 -10.33 -15.97 7.69
CA ALA A 29 -10.38 -15.35 6.37
C ALA A 29 -9.98 -13.86 6.41
N VAL A 30 -10.56 -13.07 7.31
CA VAL A 30 -10.22 -11.64 7.47
C VAL A 30 -8.74 -11.47 7.87
N LEU A 31 -8.23 -12.32 8.76
CA LEU A 31 -6.82 -12.32 9.15
C LEU A 31 -5.89 -12.72 7.99
N ALA A 32 -6.31 -13.64 7.12
CA ALA A 32 -5.57 -13.99 5.90
C ALA A 32 -5.44 -12.77 4.96
N HIS A 33 -6.53 -12.03 4.75
CA HIS A 33 -6.50 -10.78 3.96
C HIS A 33 -5.59 -9.71 4.59
N ALA A 34 -5.66 -9.50 5.90
CA ALA A 34 -4.73 -8.59 6.59
C ALA A 34 -3.28 -9.08 6.51
N GLY A 35 -3.07 -10.40 6.53
CA GLY A 35 -1.79 -11.04 6.29
C GLY A 35 -1.24 -10.77 4.89
N ALA A 36 -2.08 -10.88 3.85
CA ALA A 36 -1.74 -10.57 2.47
C ALA A 36 -1.33 -9.10 2.28
N ALA A 37 -2.04 -8.16 2.92
CA ALA A 37 -1.65 -6.76 2.94
C ALA A 37 -0.26 -6.56 3.56
N ARG A 38 0.03 -7.24 4.67
CA ARG A 38 1.36 -7.19 5.31
C ARG A 38 2.45 -7.76 4.40
N VAL A 39 2.20 -8.89 3.74
CA VAL A 39 3.16 -9.51 2.81
C VAL A 39 3.48 -8.58 1.65
N ALA A 40 2.46 -8.00 1.00
CA ALA A 40 2.68 -7.05 -0.10
C ALA A 40 3.47 -5.81 0.34
N HIS A 41 3.14 -5.24 1.50
CA HIS A 41 3.88 -4.10 2.07
C HIS A 41 5.36 -4.45 2.30
N ASN A 42 5.62 -5.57 2.98
CA ASN A 42 6.99 -5.97 3.32
C ASN A 42 7.80 -6.33 2.08
N TRP A 43 7.22 -7.07 1.14
CA TRP A 43 7.88 -7.41 -0.12
C TRP A 43 8.27 -6.16 -0.90
N ALA A 44 7.33 -5.21 -1.06
CA ALA A 44 7.59 -4.00 -1.81
C ALA A 44 8.63 -3.11 -1.10
N LEU A 45 8.61 -3.06 0.24
CA LEU A 45 9.60 -2.35 1.03
C LEU A 45 11.00 -2.97 0.87
N ALA A 46 11.11 -4.29 0.92
CA ALA A 46 12.37 -5.00 0.69
C ALA A 46 12.92 -4.69 -0.71
N ARG A 47 12.07 -4.72 -1.74
CA ARG A 47 12.46 -4.36 -3.11
C ARG A 47 12.95 -2.92 -3.22
N VAL A 48 12.24 -1.95 -2.62
CA VAL A 48 12.65 -0.54 -2.62
C VAL A 48 14.00 -0.37 -1.94
N LYS A 49 14.21 -1.01 -0.78
CA LYS A 49 15.49 -0.99 -0.08
C LYS A 49 16.61 -1.58 -0.95
N ALA A 50 16.42 -2.77 -1.51
CA ALA A 50 17.41 -3.41 -2.37
C ALA A 50 17.84 -2.53 -3.55
N VAL A 51 16.90 -1.88 -4.23
CA VAL A 51 17.21 -0.96 -5.34
C VAL A 51 17.96 0.28 -4.83
N MET A 52 17.57 0.84 -3.68
CA MET A 52 18.28 1.99 -3.10
C MET A 52 19.70 1.64 -2.67
N ASP A 53 19.88 0.48 -2.02
CA ASP A 53 21.16 0.00 -1.53
C ASP A 53 22.10 -0.34 -2.71
N GLN A 54 21.58 -0.97 -3.76
CA GLN A 54 22.31 -1.24 -4.99
C GLN A 54 22.81 0.05 -5.64
N ARG A 55 21.91 1.04 -5.82
CA ARG A 55 22.30 2.36 -6.37
C ARG A 55 23.31 3.09 -5.48
N ALA A 56 23.27 2.89 -4.16
CA ALA A 56 24.26 3.47 -3.26
C ALA A 56 25.63 2.82 -3.47
N ALA A 57 25.68 1.49 -3.57
CA ALA A 57 26.91 0.74 -3.82
C ALA A 57 27.53 1.07 -5.19
N GLU A 58 26.72 1.12 -6.26
CA GLU A 58 27.18 1.45 -7.61
C GLU A 58 27.88 2.83 -7.66
N ARG A 59 27.38 3.81 -6.91
CA ARG A 59 28.04 5.12 -6.77
C ARG A 59 29.40 5.04 -6.09
N THR A 60 29.60 4.11 -5.16
CA THR A 60 30.90 3.97 -4.46
C THR A 60 32.02 3.47 -5.36
N TYR A 61 31.68 2.81 -6.47
CA TYR A 61 32.64 2.32 -7.45
C TYR A 61 32.62 3.13 -8.76
N GLY A 62 32.01 4.33 -8.73
CA GLY A 62 32.11 5.32 -9.80
C GLY A 62 31.18 5.11 -11.00
N ILE A 63 30.10 4.33 -10.86
CA ILE A 63 29.09 4.23 -11.92
C ILE A 63 28.34 5.56 -12.04
N ASP A 64 28.26 6.08 -13.27
CA ASP A 64 27.55 7.33 -13.58
C ASP A 64 26.04 7.22 -13.32
N GLU A 65 25.40 8.33 -12.97
CA GLU A 65 23.98 8.35 -12.57
C GLU A 65 23.03 7.82 -13.66
N ALA A 66 23.44 7.93 -14.94
CA ALA A 66 22.72 7.41 -16.10
C ALA A 66 22.73 5.88 -16.19
N ASP A 67 23.77 5.23 -15.68
CA ASP A 67 24.00 3.78 -15.76
C ASP A 67 23.66 3.04 -14.47
N LEU A 68 23.24 3.75 -13.42
CA LEU A 68 22.78 3.15 -12.18
C LEU A 68 21.55 2.27 -12.37
N THR A 69 21.43 1.23 -11.54
CA THR A 69 20.26 0.35 -11.46
C THR A 69 18.95 1.17 -11.50
N PRO A 70 18.03 0.93 -12.45
CA PRO A 70 16.82 1.73 -12.61
C PRO A 70 16.03 1.91 -11.32
N THR A 71 15.57 3.14 -11.06
CA THR A 71 14.84 3.45 -9.83
C THR A 71 13.51 2.68 -9.75
N GLN A 72 13.20 2.16 -8.57
CA GLN A 72 11.88 1.61 -8.28
C GLN A 72 10.94 2.77 -7.95
N GLY A 73 9.98 3.05 -8.83
CA GLY A 73 8.94 4.04 -8.56
C GLY A 73 8.15 3.71 -7.28
N TRP A 74 7.90 4.72 -6.45
CA TRP A 74 7.22 4.58 -5.15
C TRP A 74 5.71 4.80 -5.21
N SER A 75 5.17 5.19 -6.36
CA SER A 75 3.72 5.36 -6.52
C SER A 75 3.00 4.01 -6.48
N LEU A 76 1.74 4.02 -6.06
CA LEU A 76 0.93 2.79 -6.03
C LEU A 76 0.90 2.06 -7.39
N PRO A 77 0.71 2.73 -8.55
CA PRO A 77 0.77 2.06 -9.85
C PRO A 77 2.11 1.38 -10.13
N ALA A 78 3.23 2.01 -9.76
CA ALA A 78 4.57 1.44 -9.98
C ALA A 78 4.81 0.22 -9.09
N LEU A 79 4.44 0.29 -7.82
CA LEU A 79 4.54 -0.83 -6.88
C LEU A 79 3.61 -1.99 -7.29
N ARG A 80 2.41 -1.69 -7.78
CA ARG A 80 1.46 -2.69 -8.28
C ARG A 80 1.97 -3.40 -9.52
N ARG A 81 2.63 -2.69 -10.43
CA ARG A 81 3.26 -3.30 -11.62
C ARG A 81 4.33 -4.32 -11.20
N ALA A 82 5.21 -3.92 -10.28
CA ALA A 82 6.25 -4.81 -9.76
C ALA A 82 5.64 -6.01 -9.01
N TRP A 83 4.62 -5.79 -8.17
CA TRP A 83 3.91 -6.87 -7.47
C TRP A 83 3.28 -7.87 -8.43
N ASN A 84 2.62 -7.40 -9.49
CA ASN A 84 1.97 -8.27 -10.46
C ASN A 84 2.94 -9.22 -11.18
N GLN A 85 4.20 -8.80 -11.37
CA GLN A 85 5.26 -9.65 -11.94
C GLN A 85 5.77 -10.70 -10.94
N ALA A 86 5.76 -10.38 -9.64
CA ALA A 86 6.35 -11.23 -8.61
C ALA A 86 5.35 -12.10 -7.83
N LYS A 87 4.06 -11.74 -7.82
CA LYS A 87 3.07 -12.30 -6.88
C LYS A 87 2.94 -13.81 -6.94
N VAL A 88 3.07 -14.42 -8.13
CA VAL A 88 2.95 -15.88 -8.29
C VAL A 88 4.07 -16.61 -7.55
N ASN A 89 5.27 -16.03 -7.53
CA ASN A 89 6.43 -16.61 -6.86
C ASN A 89 6.45 -16.26 -5.36
N VAL A 90 6.07 -15.03 -5.01
CA VAL A 90 6.15 -14.50 -3.63
C VAL A 90 4.98 -14.98 -2.76
N ALA A 91 3.80 -15.09 -3.37
CA ALA A 91 2.58 -15.54 -2.72
C ALA A 91 1.84 -16.49 -3.68
N PRO A 92 2.27 -17.75 -3.81
CA PRO A 92 1.58 -18.73 -4.67
C PRO A 92 0.09 -18.87 -4.36
N TRP A 93 -0.28 -18.67 -3.09
CA TRP A 93 -1.65 -18.62 -2.56
C TRP A 93 -2.41 -17.32 -2.86
N TRP A 94 -1.89 -16.41 -3.70
CA TRP A 94 -2.48 -15.07 -3.87
C TRP A 94 -3.95 -15.09 -4.29
N ALA A 95 -4.40 -16.14 -4.98
CA ALA A 95 -5.78 -16.31 -5.42
C ALA A 95 -6.77 -16.58 -4.27
N GLU A 96 -6.28 -17.03 -3.11
CA GLU A 96 -7.09 -17.24 -1.90
C GLU A 96 -7.48 -15.92 -1.22
N CYS A 97 -6.77 -14.82 -1.54
CA CYS A 97 -7.04 -13.50 -1.01
C CYS A 97 -7.51 -12.54 -2.11
N SER A 98 -8.37 -11.59 -1.74
CA SER A 98 -8.77 -10.53 -2.65
C SER A 98 -7.56 -9.72 -3.13
N LYS A 99 -7.59 -9.29 -4.40
CA LYS A 99 -6.61 -8.36 -4.96
C LYS A 99 -6.48 -7.07 -4.12
N GLU A 100 -7.58 -6.65 -3.48
CA GLU A 100 -7.63 -5.45 -2.63
C GLU A 100 -6.79 -5.59 -1.37
N SER A 101 -6.57 -6.82 -0.89
CA SER A 101 -5.68 -7.10 0.23
C SER A 101 -4.24 -6.69 -0.09
N PHE A 102 -3.72 -7.14 -1.23
CA PHE A 102 -2.39 -6.76 -1.68
C PHE A 102 -2.30 -5.26 -2.01
N ASN A 103 -3.33 -4.73 -2.68
CA ASN A 103 -3.42 -3.30 -3.01
C ASN A 103 -3.37 -2.41 -1.75
N THR A 104 -4.03 -2.81 -0.66
CA THR A 104 -3.98 -2.11 0.64
C THR A 104 -2.53 -2.00 1.15
N GLY A 105 -1.78 -3.10 1.10
CA GLY A 105 -0.39 -3.13 1.55
C GLY A 105 0.51 -2.22 0.72
N LEU A 106 0.38 -2.28 -0.60
CA LEU A 106 1.13 -1.45 -1.54
C LEU A 106 0.78 0.05 -1.40
N ASP A 107 -0.50 0.37 -1.20
CA ASP A 107 -0.97 1.75 -0.97
C ASP A 107 -0.40 2.31 0.35
N ALA A 108 -0.39 1.50 1.41
CA ALA A 108 0.20 1.90 2.68
C ALA A 108 1.70 2.22 2.54
N LEU A 109 2.44 1.42 1.78
CA LEU A 109 3.85 1.69 1.51
C LEU A 109 4.04 2.94 0.64
N ALA A 110 3.27 3.07 -0.45
CA ALA A 110 3.35 4.22 -1.34
C ALA A 110 3.14 5.55 -0.58
N ARG A 111 2.11 5.60 0.27
CA ARG A 111 1.86 6.75 1.16
C ARG A 111 2.98 6.96 2.16
N GLY A 112 3.52 5.90 2.75
CA GLY A 112 4.65 5.97 3.68
C GLY A 112 5.91 6.57 3.03
N LEU A 113 6.27 6.10 1.84
CA LEU A 113 7.42 6.60 1.07
C LEU A 113 7.21 8.04 0.62
N LYS A 114 6.00 8.40 0.16
CA LYS A 114 5.65 9.78 -0.17
C LYS A 114 5.80 10.71 1.04
N ASN A 115 5.23 10.32 2.19
CA ASN A 115 5.32 11.12 3.41
C ASN A 115 6.76 11.32 3.88
N TRP A 116 7.59 10.28 3.81
CA TRP A 116 9.02 10.38 4.12
C TRP A 116 9.74 11.31 3.14
N SER A 117 9.50 11.16 1.84
CA SER A 117 10.12 12.01 0.80
C SER A 117 9.74 13.47 0.96
N ASP A 118 8.45 13.76 1.10
CA ASP A 118 7.94 15.13 1.28
C ASP A 118 8.43 15.74 2.59
N SER A 119 8.58 14.94 3.65
CA SER A 119 9.16 15.39 4.91
C SER A 119 10.64 15.72 4.80
N ARG A 120 11.43 15.01 3.98
CA ARG A 120 12.85 15.33 3.74
C ARG A 120 13.03 16.57 2.89
N SER A 121 12.14 16.81 1.94
CA SER A 121 12.20 17.96 1.04
C SER A 121 11.41 19.17 1.55
N SER A 122 11.08 19.22 2.85
CA SER A 122 10.30 20.30 3.49
C SER A 122 8.94 20.64 2.82
N LYS A 123 8.36 19.70 2.06
CA LYS A 123 7.03 19.85 1.42
C LYS A 123 5.88 19.52 2.37
N ARG A 124 6.16 18.85 3.48
CA ARG A 124 5.19 18.48 4.53
C ARG A 124 5.50 19.25 5.81
N ALA A 125 4.48 19.91 6.35
CA ALA A 125 4.56 20.56 7.66
C ALA A 125 4.59 19.54 8.82
N GLY A 126 5.19 19.95 9.94
CA GLY A 126 5.22 19.19 11.19
C GLY A 126 6.46 18.30 11.37
N ARG A 127 6.36 17.36 12.31
CA ARG A 127 7.50 16.51 12.73
C ARG A 127 8.05 15.68 11.56
N ARG A 128 9.38 15.55 11.51
CA ARG A 128 10.09 14.70 10.55
C ARG A 128 9.55 13.27 10.56
N VAL A 129 9.23 12.75 9.38
CA VAL A 129 8.76 11.38 9.18
C VAL A 129 9.95 10.50 8.80
N GLY A 130 10.12 9.38 9.50
CA GLY A 130 11.15 8.38 9.21
C GLY A 130 10.81 7.52 7.99
N PHE A 131 11.82 6.82 7.45
CA PHE A 131 11.61 5.87 6.36
C PHE A 131 10.67 4.72 6.81
N PRO A 132 9.79 4.20 5.94
CA PRO A 132 8.89 3.10 6.31
C PRO A 132 9.63 1.86 6.83
N GLY A 133 9.09 1.27 7.89
CA GLY A 133 9.59 0.02 8.47
C GLY A 133 8.82 -1.22 7.99
N PHE A 134 9.44 -2.38 8.19
CA PHE A 134 8.78 -3.67 8.01
C PHE A 134 7.67 -3.85 9.05
N LYS A 135 6.56 -4.45 8.64
CA LYS A 135 5.42 -4.77 9.49
C LYS A 135 5.57 -6.19 10.05
N SER A 136 5.42 -6.34 11.36
CA SER A 136 5.42 -7.64 12.04
C SER A 136 4.00 -8.08 12.35
N ARG A 137 3.73 -9.40 12.24
CA ARG A 137 2.42 -9.98 12.62
C ARG A 137 2.05 -9.68 14.07
N ARG A 138 3.04 -9.64 14.99
CA ARG A 138 2.82 -9.48 16.43
C ARG A 138 2.71 -8.02 16.88
N ARG A 139 3.22 -7.08 16.07
CA ARG A 139 3.36 -5.65 16.44
C ARG A 139 2.51 -4.71 15.59
N SER A 140 1.93 -5.20 14.51
CA SER A 140 1.09 -4.42 13.62
C SER A 140 -0.35 -4.87 13.75
N THR A 141 -1.26 -3.92 13.95
CA THR A 141 -2.70 -4.17 13.89
C THR A 141 -3.07 -4.73 12.52
N PRO A 142 -3.76 -5.88 12.44
CA PRO A 142 -4.24 -6.41 11.17
C PRO A 142 -5.27 -5.46 10.57
N SER A 143 -5.07 -5.05 9.33
CA SER A 143 -5.97 -4.13 8.62
C SER A 143 -5.96 -4.41 7.13
N VAL A 144 -7.13 -4.37 6.51
CA VAL A 144 -7.32 -4.44 5.06
C VAL A 144 -8.44 -3.49 4.64
N ARG A 145 -8.34 -2.91 3.44
CA ARG A 145 -9.37 -2.04 2.86
C ARG A 145 -9.93 -2.69 1.61
N PHE A 146 -11.25 -2.66 1.46
CA PHE A 146 -11.95 -3.04 0.24
C PHE A 146 -12.67 -1.81 -0.30
N THR A 147 -12.41 -1.46 -1.56
CA THR A 147 -12.98 -0.25 -2.20
C THR A 147 -13.85 -0.57 -3.41
N THR A 148 -13.97 -1.85 -3.77
CA THR A 148 -14.66 -2.28 -4.99
C THR A 148 -15.55 -3.46 -4.68
N GLY A 149 -16.78 -3.40 -5.18
CA GLY A 149 -17.81 -4.40 -4.96
C GLY A 149 -18.60 -4.19 -3.67
N ALA A 150 -19.78 -4.80 -3.61
CA ALA A 150 -20.50 -4.95 -2.35
C ALA A 150 -19.77 -5.98 -1.48
N ILE A 151 -19.57 -5.67 -0.21
CA ILE A 151 -19.20 -6.66 0.80
C ILE A 151 -20.47 -7.51 0.99
N ARG A 152 -20.49 -8.73 0.45
CA ARG A 152 -21.56 -9.71 0.64
C ARG A 152 -21.12 -10.73 1.67
#